data_AF-A0A359ICE6-F1
#
_entry.id   AF-A0A359ICE6-F1
#
_cell.length_a   1.000
_cell.length_b   1.000
_cell.length_c   1.000
_cell.angle_alpha   90.00
_cell.angle_beta   90.00
_cell.angle_gamma   90.00
#
_symmetry.space_group_name_H-M   'P 1'
#
loop_
_entity.id
_entity.type
_entity.pdbx_description
1 polymer ?
#
loop_
_entity_poly.entity_id
_entity_poly.type
_entity_poly.pdbx_seq_one_letter_code
_entity_poly.pdbx_strand_id
1 'polypeptide(L)'
;MHYPFEKILRILRRRQAADRLKNRVLRLLDLNSRYLVILVIIESIWYLPSTFRWILLTPFLANGILLIWIRDYWVDRNIHKKPQENARLMETLGYQFPDVRDRLINAWQLSRQSDPLSQMAVQRLSETLPAERLLQHLTQNKSQSPDSTLWIKTILSLFIFLSLSFFLKDALIRVVTPGRTYSVPFPWTWRIEPGNVTLQEGDSLEIRITHTLPRHFPKQLVIQNPEKTESLVPETTNDTLSTLFIPDLHSSFTYTLIVHRPHPFMPWKQKSSQTYTVNVMKRPVLEWLEFQVMPPAYTGLEQEIYTGGTDRIHILQGSILNMTGRLSCPPGEVTARLGEHYIQLDTRNHHFQGALKPGQSGTLIITAKDTNGTAMENDVRYHISLFEDEKPVLKVLAPEDDLLLNENMNIPWEVFIGDDFGIASFSLETRA
;
A
#
# COMPACT_ATOMS: atom_id res chain seq x y z
N MET A 1 23.07 -87.27 2.82
CA MET A 1 22.11 -86.16 2.65
C MET A 1 22.89 -84.85 2.68
N HIS A 2 22.61 -83.92 1.77
CA HIS A 2 23.32 -82.63 1.72
C HIS A 2 22.76 -81.69 2.81
N TYR A 3 23.59 -81.13 3.67
CA TYR A 3 23.15 -80.24 4.75
C TYR A 3 22.58 -78.93 4.15
N PRO A 4 21.41 -78.44 4.59
CA PRO A 4 20.69 -77.35 3.91
C PRO A 4 21.23 -75.95 4.27
N PHE A 5 22.54 -75.73 4.15
CA PHE A 5 23.20 -74.46 4.45
C PHE A 5 22.63 -73.28 3.67
N GLU A 6 22.33 -73.47 2.37
CA GLU A 6 21.71 -72.41 1.57
C GLU A 6 20.34 -72.02 2.11
N LYS A 7 19.51 -72.98 2.52
CA LYS A 7 18.16 -72.70 3.04
C LYS A 7 18.23 -71.88 4.32
N ILE A 8 19.16 -72.23 5.21
CA ILE A 8 19.44 -71.52 6.47
C ILE A 8 19.93 -70.09 6.18
N LEU A 9 20.92 -69.94 5.30
CA LEU A 9 21.43 -68.64 4.89
C LEU A 9 20.36 -67.77 4.20
N ARG A 10 19.45 -68.35 3.41
CA ARG A 10 18.35 -67.59 2.77
C ARG A 10 17.43 -67.00 3.82
N ILE A 11 17.15 -67.74 4.90
CA ILE A 11 16.31 -67.28 6.01
C ILE A 11 17.03 -66.16 6.78
N LEU A 12 18.29 -66.35 7.15
CA LEU A 12 19.09 -65.35 7.88
C LEU A 12 19.26 -64.06 7.07
N ARG A 13 19.59 -64.17 5.79
CA ARG A 13 19.70 -63.04 4.86
C ARG A 13 18.39 -62.29 4.71
N ARG A 14 17.29 -63.00 4.55
CA ARG A 14 15.96 -62.38 4.45
C ARG A 14 15.60 -61.62 5.73
N ARG A 15 15.92 -62.16 6.91
CA ARG A 15 15.70 -61.48 8.20
C ARG A 15 16.56 -60.23 8.31
N GLN A 16 17.87 -60.34 8.08
CA GLN A 16 18.78 -59.22 8.17
C GLN A 16 18.42 -58.10 7.16
N ALA A 17 18.08 -58.46 5.92
CA ALA A 17 17.63 -57.49 4.92
C ALA A 17 16.31 -56.82 5.33
N ALA A 18 15.36 -57.58 5.89
CA ALA A 18 14.09 -57.05 6.39
C ALA A 18 14.29 -56.10 7.56
N ASP A 19 15.15 -56.43 8.52
CA ASP A 19 15.43 -55.59 9.69
C ASP A 19 16.18 -54.31 9.28
N ARG A 20 17.14 -54.41 8.35
CA ARG A 20 17.81 -53.23 7.76
C ARG A 20 16.81 -52.31 7.06
N LEU A 21 15.93 -52.87 6.21
CA LEU A 21 14.92 -52.09 5.50
C LEU A 21 13.94 -51.44 6.49
N LYS A 22 13.43 -52.20 7.47
CA LYS A 22 12.52 -51.72 8.51
C LYS A 22 13.13 -50.55 9.29
N ASN A 23 14.37 -50.68 9.75
CA ASN A 23 15.05 -49.61 10.49
C ASN A 23 15.27 -48.35 9.63
N ARG A 24 15.63 -48.50 8.35
CA ARG A 24 15.76 -47.37 7.41
C ARG A 24 14.42 -46.67 7.19
N VAL A 25 13.35 -47.43 6.96
CA VAL A 25 11.99 -46.91 6.77
C VAL A 25 11.50 -46.20 8.03
N LEU A 26 11.70 -46.77 9.22
CA LEU A 26 11.32 -46.15 10.49
C LEU A 26 12.04 -44.82 10.72
N ARG A 27 13.35 -44.74 10.46
CA ARG A 27 14.11 -43.47 10.54
C ARG A 27 13.59 -42.43 9.55
N LEU A 28 13.28 -42.84 8.33
CA LEU A 28 12.73 -41.94 7.31
C LEU A 28 11.36 -41.41 7.74
N LEU A 29 10.50 -42.26 8.29
CA LEU A 29 9.19 -41.85 8.81
C LEU A 29 9.32 -40.87 9.98
N ASP A 30 10.21 -41.13 10.95
CA ASP A 30 10.47 -40.22 12.08
C ASP A 30 11.03 -38.86 11.62
N LEU A 31 11.89 -38.84 10.59
CA LEU A 31 12.40 -37.58 10.04
C LEU A 31 11.29 -36.79 9.33
N ASN A 32 10.49 -37.45 8.48
CA ASN A 32 9.40 -36.80 7.75
C ASN A 32 8.31 -36.29 8.71
N SER A 33 7.91 -37.04 9.73
CA SER A 33 6.91 -36.61 10.70
C SER A 33 7.35 -35.36 11.46
N ARG A 34 8.60 -35.31 11.93
CA ARG A 34 9.17 -34.12 12.59
C ARG A 34 9.25 -32.92 11.65
N TYR A 35 9.65 -33.15 10.41
CA TYR A 35 9.70 -32.09 9.41
C TYR A 35 8.30 -31.53 9.12
N LEU A 36 7.29 -32.39 8.97
CA LEU A 36 5.91 -31.99 8.80
C LEU A 36 5.37 -31.21 10.00
N VAL A 37 5.71 -31.62 11.23
CA VAL A 37 5.35 -30.86 12.45
C VAL A 37 5.89 -29.44 12.37
N ILE A 38 7.17 -29.27 12.05
CA ILE A 38 7.80 -27.95 11.92
C ILE A 38 7.09 -27.14 10.83
N LEU A 39 6.82 -27.75 9.68
CA LEU A 39 6.19 -27.09 8.54
C LEU A 39 4.76 -26.63 8.88
N VAL A 40 3.97 -27.45 9.58
CA VAL A 40 2.61 -27.09 10.05
C VAL A 40 2.66 -25.93 11.06
N ILE A 41 3.62 -25.93 11.99
CA ILE A 41 3.80 -24.82 12.95
C ILE A 41 4.13 -23.52 12.21
N ILE A 42 5.08 -23.57 11.27
CA ILE A 42 5.47 -22.41 10.46
C ILE A 42 4.27 -21.89 9.64
N GLU A 43 3.54 -22.78 8.97
CA GLU A 43 2.37 -22.40 8.15
C GLU A 43 1.21 -21.85 9.00
N SER A 44 1.07 -22.30 10.24
CA SER A 44 0.08 -21.79 11.19
C SER A 44 0.32 -20.32 11.55
N ILE A 45 1.59 -19.96 11.73
CA ILE A 45 2.02 -18.62 12.15
C ILE A 45 2.08 -17.65 10.97
N TRP A 46 2.72 -18.05 9.86
CA TRP A 46 3.14 -17.11 8.81
C TRP A 46 2.32 -17.13 7.53
N TYR A 47 1.42 -18.10 7.33
CA TYR A 47 0.63 -18.21 6.10
C TYR A 47 1.50 -18.08 4.84
N LEU A 48 2.40 -19.04 4.64
CA LEU A 48 3.49 -18.89 3.68
C LEU A 48 2.96 -18.64 2.25
N PRO A 49 3.65 -17.82 1.44
CA PRO A 49 3.32 -17.69 0.04
C PRO A 49 3.45 -19.03 -0.69
N SER A 50 2.68 -19.20 -1.78
CA SER A 50 2.65 -20.43 -2.57
C SER A 50 4.04 -20.93 -3.00
N THR A 51 4.91 -20.02 -3.43
CA THR A 51 6.30 -20.30 -3.82
C THR A 51 7.11 -20.90 -2.68
N PHE A 52 7.01 -20.35 -1.47
CA PHE A 52 7.74 -20.86 -0.32
C PHE A 52 7.26 -22.25 0.10
N ARG A 53 5.95 -22.53 0.00
CA ARG A 53 5.42 -23.88 0.29
C ARG A 53 6.00 -24.91 -0.67
N TRP A 54 6.08 -24.61 -1.97
CA TRP A 54 6.72 -25.51 -2.93
C TRP A 54 8.19 -25.78 -2.59
N ILE A 55 8.96 -24.74 -2.27
CA ILE A 55 10.36 -24.87 -1.87
C ILE A 55 10.50 -25.77 -0.65
N LEU A 56 9.68 -25.57 0.39
CA LEU A 56 9.70 -26.39 1.60
C LEU A 56 9.21 -27.83 1.38
N LEU A 57 8.48 -28.12 0.31
CA LEU A 57 8.09 -29.49 -0.03
C LEU A 57 9.15 -30.23 -0.87
N THR A 58 10.13 -29.52 -1.44
CA THR A 58 11.20 -30.15 -2.25
C THR A 58 11.97 -31.28 -1.53
N PRO A 59 12.27 -31.23 -0.22
CA PRO A 59 12.98 -32.33 0.45
C PRO A 59 12.20 -33.65 0.40
N PHE A 60 10.87 -33.63 0.24
CA PHE A 60 10.09 -34.85 0.11
C PHE A 60 10.41 -35.63 -1.18
N LEU A 61 10.96 -34.99 -2.21
CA LEU A 61 11.45 -35.70 -3.41
C LEU A 61 12.60 -36.66 -3.07
N ALA A 62 13.39 -36.36 -2.03
CA ALA A 62 14.46 -37.24 -1.56
C ALA A 62 13.93 -38.57 -0.98
N ASN A 63 12.64 -38.66 -0.65
CA ASN A 63 12.01 -39.95 -0.28
C ASN A 63 12.07 -40.99 -1.42
N GLY A 64 12.39 -40.58 -2.65
CA GLY A 64 12.74 -41.49 -3.75
C GLY A 64 13.88 -42.47 -3.42
N ILE A 65 14.72 -42.17 -2.40
CA ILE A 65 15.74 -43.09 -1.87
C ILE A 65 15.15 -44.44 -1.39
N LEU A 66 13.85 -44.48 -1.10
CA LEU A 66 13.13 -45.71 -0.77
C LEU A 66 13.26 -46.77 -1.89
N LEU A 67 13.25 -46.36 -3.15
CA LEU A 67 13.42 -47.26 -4.30
C LEU A 67 14.80 -47.94 -4.28
N ILE A 68 15.84 -47.18 -3.89
CA ILE A 68 17.20 -47.69 -3.73
C ILE A 68 17.25 -48.71 -2.58
N TRP A 69 16.59 -48.43 -1.46
CA TRP A 69 16.54 -49.37 -0.33
C TRP A 69 15.75 -50.64 -0.64
N ILE A 70 14.69 -50.56 -1.45
CA ILE A 70 13.95 -51.74 -1.94
C ILE A 70 14.85 -52.57 -2.86
N ARG A 71 15.61 -51.94 -3.76
CA ARG A 71 16.62 -52.62 -4.57
C ARG A 71 17.67 -53.30 -3.68
N ASP A 72 18.20 -52.57 -2.70
CA ASP A 72 19.20 -53.10 -1.75
C ASP A 72 18.65 -54.29 -0.96
N TYR A 73 17.36 -54.28 -0.57
CA TYR A 73 16.70 -55.40 0.09
C TYR A 73 16.73 -56.68 -0.78
N TRP A 74 16.43 -56.57 -2.07
CA TRP A 74 16.51 -57.70 -3.00
C TRP A 74 17.94 -58.17 -3.24
N VAL A 75 18.90 -57.25 -3.27
CA VAL A 75 20.33 -57.55 -3.38
C VAL A 75 20.85 -58.27 -2.14
N ASP A 76 20.55 -57.75 -0.95
CA ASP A 76 21.01 -58.29 0.34
C ASP A 76 20.34 -59.63 0.67
N ARG A 77 19.14 -59.91 0.13
CA ARG A 77 18.50 -61.23 0.22
C ARG A 77 19.26 -62.31 -0.57
N ASN A 78 20.00 -61.94 -1.61
CA ASN A 78 20.68 -62.89 -2.47
C ASN A 78 22.03 -63.33 -1.87
N ILE A 79 22.14 -64.60 -1.51
CA ILE A 79 23.34 -65.21 -0.90
C ILE A 79 24.59 -65.02 -1.75
N HIS A 80 24.46 -65.01 -3.07
CA HIS A 80 25.59 -65.02 -4.00
C HIS A 80 26.26 -63.65 -4.17
N LYS A 81 25.58 -62.55 -3.82
CA LYS A 81 26.09 -61.20 -4.07
C LYS A 81 27.11 -60.72 -3.03
N LYS A 82 27.12 -61.27 -1.82
CA LYS A 82 28.00 -60.83 -0.72
C LYS A 82 28.54 -62.02 0.11
N PRO A 83 29.44 -62.85 -0.42
CA PRO A 83 29.85 -64.09 0.25
C PRO A 83 30.48 -63.91 1.63
N GLN A 84 31.20 -62.80 1.87
CA GLN A 84 31.83 -62.49 3.16
C GLN A 84 30.82 -62.26 4.30
N GLU A 85 29.67 -61.66 3.99
CA GLU A 85 28.59 -61.45 4.97
C GLU A 85 27.91 -62.78 5.35
N ASN A 86 27.95 -63.82 4.49
CA ASN A 86 27.41 -65.14 4.84
C ASN A 86 28.25 -65.82 5.92
N ALA A 87 29.58 -65.69 5.85
CA ALA A 87 30.50 -66.23 6.86
C ALA A 87 30.19 -65.64 8.25
N ARG A 88 30.01 -64.32 8.34
CA ARG A 88 29.63 -63.62 9.58
C ARG A 88 28.28 -64.06 10.12
N LEU A 89 27.30 -64.32 9.25
CA LEU A 89 25.98 -64.81 9.66
C LEU A 89 26.05 -66.23 10.22
N MET A 90 26.85 -67.11 9.61
CA MET A 90 27.07 -68.47 10.11
C MET A 90 27.84 -68.48 11.42
N GLU A 91 28.82 -67.60 11.57
CA GLU A 91 29.54 -67.39 12.83
C GLU A 91 28.58 -66.95 13.94
N THR A 92 27.77 -65.91 13.67
CA THR A 92 26.77 -65.36 14.61
C THR A 92 25.74 -66.42 15.02
N LEU A 93 25.31 -67.26 14.08
CA LEU A 93 24.43 -68.39 14.39
C LEU A 93 25.14 -69.44 15.26
N GLY A 94 26.42 -69.69 15.03
CA GLY A 94 27.23 -70.61 15.83
C GLY A 94 27.34 -70.21 17.30
N TYR A 95 27.38 -68.90 17.62
CA TYR A 95 27.35 -68.42 19.01
C TYR A 95 26.06 -68.78 19.76
N GLN A 96 24.95 -69.03 19.05
CA GLN A 96 23.68 -69.44 19.65
C GLN A 96 23.64 -70.94 19.97
N PHE A 97 24.61 -71.72 19.48
CA PHE A 97 24.76 -73.16 19.69
C PHE A 97 26.18 -73.46 20.17
N PRO A 98 26.48 -73.30 21.48
CA PRO A 98 27.82 -73.48 22.03
C PRO A 98 28.49 -74.81 21.65
N ASP A 99 27.70 -75.88 21.54
CA ASP A 99 28.15 -77.24 21.24
C ASP A 99 28.79 -77.41 19.85
N VAL A 100 28.47 -76.52 18.89
CA VAL A 100 28.92 -76.63 17.49
C VAL A 100 29.39 -75.31 16.89
N ARG A 101 29.72 -74.31 17.72
CA ARG A 101 30.06 -72.94 17.31
C ARG A 101 31.04 -72.86 16.14
N ASP A 102 32.27 -73.31 16.33
CA ASP A 102 33.31 -73.28 15.28
C ASP A 102 33.07 -74.35 14.21
N ARG A 103 32.38 -75.44 14.58
CA ARG A 103 32.04 -76.54 13.67
C ARG A 103 31.05 -76.09 12.59
N LEU A 104 30.15 -75.16 12.90
CA LEU A 104 29.12 -74.69 11.97
C LEU A 104 29.69 -73.84 10.83
N ILE A 105 30.61 -72.92 11.13
CA ILE A 105 31.30 -72.11 10.12
C ILE A 105 32.28 -72.97 9.30
N ASN A 106 33.04 -73.86 9.95
CA ASN A 106 33.99 -74.74 9.28
C ASN A 106 33.26 -75.72 8.34
N ALA A 107 32.17 -76.34 8.78
CA ALA A 107 31.36 -77.21 7.93
C ALA A 107 30.74 -76.45 6.74
N TRP A 108 30.34 -75.18 6.92
CA TRP A 108 29.88 -74.36 5.81
C TRP A 108 31.00 -74.04 4.81
N GLN A 109 32.21 -73.71 5.27
CA GLN A 109 33.35 -73.47 4.39
C GLN A 109 33.74 -74.74 3.61
N LEU A 110 33.80 -75.88 4.29
CA LEU A 110 34.10 -77.20 3.72
C LEU A 110 32.99 -77.69 2.77
N SER A 111 31.73 -77.31 2.99
CA SER A 111 30.62 -77.68 2.09
C SER A 111 30.75 -77.14 0.67
N ARG A 112 31.65 -76.16 0.45
CA ARG A 112 31.95 -75.57 -0.85
C ARG A 112 33.11 -76.28 -1.57
N GLN A 113 33.77 -77.21 -0.91
CA GLN A 113 34.84 -78.06 -1.46
C GLN A 113 34.28 -79.45 -1.76
N SER A 114 34.69 -80.07 -2.87
CA SER A 114 34.14 -81.36 -3.32
C SER A 114 34.90 -82.59 -2.79
N ASP A 115 35.78 -82.41 -1.81
CA ASP A 115 36.65 -83.45 -1.27
C ASP A 115 35.90 -84.43 -0.33
N PRO A 116 36.13 -85.77 -0.39
CA PRO A 116 35.45 -86.73 0.47
C PRO A 116 35.59 -86.47 1.98
N LEU A 117 36.74 -85.94 2.43
CA LEU A 117 36.94 -85.56 3.83
C LEU A 117 36.04 -84.39 4.26
N SER A 118 35.83 -83.44 3.35
CA SER A 118 34.92 -82.31 3.57
C SER A 118 33.47 -82.77 3.72
N GLN A 119 33.05 -83.77 2.95
CA GLN A 119 31.70 -84.35 3.05
C GLN A 119 31.50 -85.11 4.37
N MET A 120 32.51 -85.86 4.83
CA MET A 120 32.47 -86.54 6.14
C MET A 120 32.38 -85.55 7.31
N ALA A 121 33.10 -84.41 7.23
CA ALA A 121 33.01 -83.36 8.24
C ALA A 121 31.60 -82.73 8.32
N VAL A 122 30.96 -82.50 7.17
CA VAL A 122 29.57 -82.01 7.10
C VAL A 122 28.58 -83.06 7.62
N GLN A 123 28.82 -84.35 7.35
CA GLN A 123 27.98 -85.43 7.85
C GLN A 123 28.06 -85.56 9.38
N ARG A 124 29.26 -85.50 9.97
CA ARG A 124 29.44 -85.47 11.42
C ARG A 124 28.74 -84.29 12.09
N LEU A 125 28.75 -83.10 11.46
CA LEU A 125 27.97 -81.96 11.95
C LEU A 125 26.48 -82.28 11.92
N SER A 126 25.97 -82.92 10.86
CA SER A 126 24.55 -83.24 10.74
C SER A 126 24.06 -84.22 11.81
N GLU A 127 24.95 -85.11 12.28
CA GLU A 127 24.69 -86.04 13.39
C GLU A 127 24.69 -85.33 14.75
N THR A 128 25.55 -84.33 14.95
CA THR A 128 25.60 -83.56 16.21
C THR A 128 24.55 -82.46 16.29
N LEU A 129 24.20 -81.84 15.16
CA LEU A 129 23.17 -80.82 15.07
C LEU A 129 22.28 -81.04 13.83
N PRO A 130 21.13 -81.73 14.01
CA PRO A 130 20.20 -81.96 12.92
C PRO A 130 19.67 -80.63 12.39
N ALA A 131 19.58 -80.50 11.07
CA ALA A 131 19.18 -79.26 10.40
C ALA A 131 17.75 -78.80 10.80
N GLU A 132 16.89 -79.74 11.19
CA GLU A 132 15.56 -79.47 11.72
C GLU A 132 15.60 -78.65 13.01
N ARG A 133 16.56 -78.93 13.91
CA ARG A 133 16.72 -78.20 15.18
C ARG A 133 17.16 -76.75 14.92
N LEU A 134 18.03 -76.53 13.93
CA LEU A 134 18.40 -75.18 13.48
C LEU A 134 17.21 -74.44 12.86
N LEU A 135 16.48 -75.09 11.97
CA LEU A 135 15.32 -74.48 11.31
C LEU A 135 14.21 -74.18 12.33
N GLN A 136 13.98 -75.07 13.29
CA GLN A 136 13.02 -74.88 14.38
C GLN A 136 13.43 -73.71 15.28
N HIS A 137 14.69 -73.63 15.70
CA HIS A 137 15.22 -72.49 16.47
C HIS A 137 15.08 -71.18 15.70
N LEU A 138 15.36 -71.18 14.39
CA LEU A 138 15.11 -69.99 13.57
C LEU A 138 13.61 -69.67 13.57
N THR A 139 12.70 -70.61 13.37
CA THR A 139 11.25 -70.32 13.37
C THR A 139 10.71 -69.82 14.71
N GLN A 140 11.21 -70.35 15.83
CA GLN A 140 10.75 -70.02 17.18
C GLN A 140 11.37 -68.71 17.69
N ASN A 141 12.64 -68.48 17.37
CA ASN A 141 13.33 -67.27 17.78
C ASN A 141 13.04 -66.16 16.77
N LYS A 142 12.19 -65.21 17.17
CA LYS A 142 11.90 -64.01 16.37
C LYS A 142 13.22 -63.27 16.13
N SER A 143 13.40 -62.75 14.91
CA SER A 143 14.52 -61.86 14.60
C SER A 143 14.58 -60.77 15.67
N GLN A 144 15.80 -60.39 16.10
CA GLN A 144 15.97 -59.27 17.01
C GLN A 144 15.14 -58.10 16.48
N SER A 145 14.16 -57.68 17.27
CA SER A 145 13.24 -56.60 16.90
C SER A 145 14.03 -55.38 16.44
N PRO A 146 13.45 -54.50 15.60
CA PRO A 146 14.03 -53.17 15.39
C PRO A 146 14.41 -52.57 16.74
N ASP A 147 15.48 -51.77 16.76
CA ASP A 147 15.92 -51.02 17.94
C ASP A 147 14.67 -50.42 18.62
N SER A 148 14.29 -50.97 19.78
CA SER A 148 12.97 -50.73 20.38
C SER A 148 12.75 -49.23 20.63
N THR A 149 13.84 -48.52 20.88
CA THR A 149 13.91 -47.08 21.03
C THR A 149 13.50 -46.32 19.75
N LEU A 150 13.90 -46.80 18.57
CA LEU A 150 13.57 -46.18 17.29
C LEU A 150 12.08 -46.29 16.97
N TRP A 151 11.48 -47.44 17.26
CA TRP A 151 10.06 -47.66 17.03
C TRP A 151 9.21 -46.75 17.93
N ILE A 152 9.58 -46.62 19.21
CA ILE A 152 8.93 -45.70 20.15
C ILE A 152 9.07 -44.25 19.68
N LYS A 153 10.27 -43.81 19.27
CA LYS A 153 10.50 -42.45 18.73
C LYS A 153 9.61 -42.16 17.51
N THR A 154 9.52 -43.12 16.59
CA THR A 154 8.71 -42.99 15.37
C THR A 154 7.23 -42.83 15.72
N ILE A 155 6.69 -43.68 16.61
CA ILE A 155 5.30 -43.60 17.06
C ILE A 155 5.03 -42.26 17.75
N LEU A 156 5.92 -41.83 18.63
CA LEU A 156 5.75 -40.56 19.33
C LEU A 156 5.75 -39.37 18.37
N SER A 157 6.69 -39.33 17.41
CA SER A 157 6.74 -38.27 16.40
C SER A 157 5.48 -38.23 15.52
N LEU A 158 4.96 -39.41 15.15
CA LEU A 158 3.75 -39.53 14.34
C LEU A 158 2.51 -39.13 15.14
N PHE A 159 2.45 -39.50 16.42
CA PHE A 159 1.38 -39.08 17.33
C PHE A 159 1.36 -37.56 17.50
N ILE A 160 2.53 -36.93 17.71
CA ILE A 160 2.64 -35.46 17.78
C ILE A 160 2.17 -34.82 16.47
N PHE A 161 2.61 -35.35 15.32
CA PHE A 161 2.18 -34.87 14.02
C PHE A 161 0.65 -34.95 13.83
N LEU A 162 0.05 -36.10 14.13
CA LEU A 162 -1.39 -36.32 13.99
C LEU A 162 -2.20 -35.44 14.95
N SER A 163 -1.77 -35.34 16.21
CA SER A 163 -2.39 -34.48 17.22
C SER A 163 -2.35 -33.01 16.78
N LEU A 164 -1.17 -32.51 16.39
CA LEU A 164 -1.01 -31.13 15.94
C LEU A 164 -1.82 -30.86 14.66
N SER A 165 -1.85 -31.80 13.74
CA SER A 165 -2.64 -31.74 12.50
C SER A 165 -4.14 -31.66 12.77
N PHE A 166 -4.62 -32.30 13.84
CA PHE A 166 -6.01 -32.23 14.26
C PHE A 166 -6.36 -30.83 14.78
N PHE A 167 -5.51 -30.24 15.63
CA PHE A 167 -5.72 -28.88 16.16
C PHE A 167 -5.48 -27.76 15.13
N LEU A 168 -4.52 -27.94 14.22
CA LEU A 168 -4.11 -26.96 13.21
C LEU A 168 -4.52 -27.41 11.80
N LYS A 169 -5.76 -27.91 11.66
CA LYS A 169 -6.29 -28.45 10.40
C LYS A 169 -6.15 -27.46 9.24
N ASP A 170 -6.41 -26.18 9.45
CA ASP A 170 -6.32 -25.17 8.40
C ASP A 170 -4.88 -24.99 7.91
N ALA A 171 -3.90 -25.02 8.81
CA ALA A 171 -2.49 -24.97 8.43
C ALA A 171 -2.12 -26.20 7.61
N LEU A 172 -2.53 -27.42 8.03
CA LEU A 172 -2.28 -28.63 7.26
C LEU A 172 -2.88 -28.58 5.85
N ILE A 173 -4.11 -28.10 5.71
CA ILE A 173 -4.76 -27.94 4.41
C ILE A 173 -3.88 -27.08 3.51
N ARG A 174 -3.41 -25.92 4.00
CA ARG A 174 -2.54 -25.01 3.23
C ARG A 174 -1.20 -25.63 2.83
N VAL A 175 -0.62 -26.47 3.69
CA VAL A 175 0.61 -27.23 3.37
C VAL A 175 0.37 -28.20 2.22
N VAL A 176 -0.75 -28.93 2.25
CA VAL A 176 -1.07 -29.96 1.24
C VAL A 176 -1.58 -29.33 -0.06
N THR A 177 -2.02 -28.06 -0.04
CA THR A 177 -2.46 -27.29 -1.22
C THR A 177 -1.50 -26.14 -1.55
N PRO A 178 -0.22 -26.41 -1.87
CA PRO A 178 0.78 -25.36 -2.06
C PRO A 178 0.44 -24.40 -3.21
N GLY A 179 -0.32 -24.85 -4.21
CA GLY A 179 -0.75 -24.03 -5.36
C GLY A 179 -1.87 -23.02 -5.08
N ARG A 180 -2.46 -22.98 -3.88
CA ARG A 180 -3.55 -22.05 -3.54
C ARG A 180 -3.05 -20.90 -2.67
N THR A 181 -3.50 -19.68 -2.96
CA THR A 181 -3.28 -18.49 -2.13
C THR A 181 -4.38 -18.38 -1.08
N TYR A 182 -3.98 -18.15 0.17
CA TYR A 182 -4.90 -18.01 1.30
C TYR A 182 -4.82 -16.60 1.84
N SER A 183 -5.97 -15.96 2.04
CA SER A 183 -6.03 -14.65 2.69
C SER A 183 -5.77 -14.79 4.17
N VAL A 184 -4.85 -13.98 4.68
CA VAL A 184 -4.56 -13.90 6.11
C VAL A 184 -5.77 -13.30 6.83
N PRO A 185 -6.36 -14.01 7.81
CA PRO A 185 -7.49 -13.49 8.57
C PRO A 185 -7.07 -12.24 9.34
N PHE A 186 -7.93 -11.23 9.34
CA PHE A 186 -7.74 -9.99 10.07
C PHE A 186 -9.01 -9.72 10.88
N PRO A 187 -9.05 -10.14 12.16
CA PRO A 187 -10.28 -10.11 12.97
C PRO A 187 -10.64 -8.71 13.49
N TRP A 188 -9.80 -7.71 13.23
CA TRP A 188 -10.01 -6.34 13.66
C TRP A 188 -10.63 -5.50 12.55
N THR A 189 -11.39 -4.50 12.96
CA THR A 189 -12.04 -3.55 12.08
C THR A 189 -11.66 -2.14 12.48
N TRP A 190 -11.70 -1.24 11.52
CA TRP A 190 -11.56 0.20 11.76
C TRP A 190 -12.49 0.97 10.83
N ARG A 191 -12.87 2.16 11.27
CA ARG A 191 -13.63 3.15 10.51
C ARG A 191 -12.97 4.50 10.75
N ILE A 192 -12.78 5.23 9.66
CA ILE A 192 -12.08 6.52 9.64
C ILE A 192 -13.07 7.57 9.18
N GLU A 193 -13.23 8.61 9.98
CA GLU A 193 -14.09 9.77 9.70
C GLU A 193 -13.24 11.04 9.82
N PRO A 194 -13.40 12.05 8.93
CA PRO A 194 -14.45 12.16 7.90
C PRO A 194 -14.19 11.38 6.60
N GLY A 195 -13.00 10.82 6.40
CA GLY A 195 -12.62 10.19 5.12
C GLY A 195 -12.21 11.24 4.09
N ASN A 196 -12.88 11.28 2.93
CA ASN A 196 -12.64 12.32 1.93
C ASN A 196 -13.39 13.59 2.30
N VAL A 197 -12.68 14.72 2.39
CA VAL A 197 -13.28 16.00 2.80
C VAL A 197 -12.65 17.15 2.03
N THR A 198 -13.45 18.18 1.79
CA THR A 198 -12.97 19.46 1.24
C THR A 198 -13.14 20.52 2.32
N LEU A 199 -12.06 21.20 2.68
CA LEU A 199 -11.98 22.21 3.73
C LEU A 199 -11.36 23.50 3.19
N GLN A 200 -11.51 24.62 3.88
CA GLN A 200 -10.87 25.87 3.49
C GLN A 200 -9.44 25.93 4.05
N GLU A 201 -8.58 26.70 3.38
CA GLU A 201 -7.26 27.03 3.91
C GLU A 201 -7.41 27.73 5.28
N GLY A 202 -6.61 27.29 6.26
CA GLY A 202 -6.67 27.74 7.66
C GLY A 202 -7.66 26.96 8.54
N ASP A 203 -8.54 26.13 7.97
CA ASP A 203 -9.41 25.27 8.77
C ASP A 203 -8.59 24.21 9.54
N SER A 204 -9.21 23.61 10.56
CA SER A 204 -8.64 22.49 11.29
C SER A 204 -9.34 21.18 10.93
N LEU A 205 -8.59 20.08 10.91
CA LEU A 205 -9.10 18.74 10.65
C LEU A 205 -8.88 17.84 11.85
N GLU A 206 -9.97 17.25 12.33
CA GLU A 206 -9.93 16.16 13.30
C GLU A 206 -10.22 14.83 12.59
N ILE A 207 -9.24 13.93 12.58
CA ILE A 207 -9.38 12.59 12.03
C ILE A 207 -9.70 11.63 13.17
N ARG A 208 -10.89 11.01 13.12
CA ARG A 208 -11.36 10.05 14.12
C ARG A 208 -11.26 8.63 13.57
N ILE A 209 -10.55 7.78 14.30
CA ILE A 209 -10.30 6.38 13.95
C ILE A 209 -10.97 5.50 15.01
N THR A 210 -12.16 5.01 14.70
CA THR A 210 -12.87 4.05 15.53
C THR A 210 -12.41 2.64 15.17
N HIS A 211 -11.87 1.87 16.13
CA HIS A 211 -11.26 0.58 15.84
C HIS A 211 -11.46 -0.45 16.96
N THR A 212 -11.33 -1.73 16.61
CA THR A 212 -11.24 -2.84 17.58
C THR A 212 -9.81 -3.31 17.83
N LEU A 213 -8.82 -2.55 17.35
CA LEU A 213 -7.39 -2.87 17.48
C LEU A 213 -6.93 -2.80 18.96
N PRO A 214 -6.12 -3.76 19.43
CA PRO A 214 -5.50 -3.68 20.75
C PRO A 214 -4.56 -2.49 20.90
N ARG A 215 -4.49 -1.91 22.09
CA ARG A 215 -3.70 -0.68 22.38
C ARG A 215 -2.21 -0.79 22.05
N HIS A 216 -1.62 -1.98 22.14
CA HIS A 216 -0.20 -2.21 21.87
C HIS A 216 0.14 -2.31 20.38
N PHE A 217 -0.86 -2.22 19.48
CA PHE A 217 -0.59 -2.27 18.04
C PHE A 217 -0.01 -0.94 17.57
N PRO A 218 1.18 -0.95 16.92
CA PRO A 218 1.77 0.26 16.37
C PRO A 218 0.93 0.75 15.18
N LYS A 219 0.25 1.87 15.38
CA LYS A 219 -0.59 2.56 14.38
C LYS A 219 0.01 3.91 14.03
N GLN A 220 0.01 4.22 12.74
CA GLN A 220 0.55 5.47 12.19
C GLN A 220 -0.37 5.94 11.07
N LEU A 221 -0.60 7.25 11.01
CA LEU A 221 -1.23 7.90 9.88
C LEU A 221 -0.13 8.45 8.98
N VAL A 222 -0.03 7.91 7.77
CA VAL A 222 0.91 8.41 6.76
C VAL A 222 0.20 9.47 5.95
N ILE A 223 0.70 10.70 6.03
CA ILE A 223 0.23 11.87 5.30
C ILE A 223 1.17 12.11 4.14
N GLN A 224 0.63 12.20 2.93
CA GLN A 224 1.36 12.42 1.69
C GLN A 224 0.90 13.74 1.07
N ASN A 225 1.81 14.70 1.05
CA ASN A 225 1.70 15.97 0.33
C ASN A 225 2.63 15.90 -0.89
N PRO A 226 2.33 16.58 -2.02
CA PRO A 226 3.27 16.77 -3.13
C PRO A 226 4.74 17.00 -2.76
N GLU A 227 5.02 17.71 -1.66
CA GLU A 227 6.39 18.04 -1.24
C GLU A 227 7.02 17.06 -0.26
N LYS A 228 6.21 16.37 0.56
CA LYS A 228 6.71 15.57 1.69
C LYS A 228 5.74 14.46 2.10
N THR A 229 6.32 13.34 2.56
CA THR A 229 5.60 12.29 3.28
C THR A 229 5.94 12.35 4.76
N GLU A 230 4.92 12.40 5.61
CA GLU A 230 5.05 12.42 7.06
C GLU A 230 4.26 11.26 7.68
N SER A 231 4.76 10.74 8.81
CA SER A 231 4.09 9.68 9.57
C SER A 231 3.79 10.18 10.96
N LEU A 232 2.51 10.38 11.26
CA LEU A 232 2.05 10.85 12.57
C LEU A 232 1.42 9.70 13.36
N VAL A 233 1.63 9.69 14.68
CA VAL A 233 1.01 8.69 15.56
C VAL A 233 -0.29 9.29 16.09
N PRO A 234 -1.47 8.68 15.83
CA PRO A 234 -2.72 9.19 16.36
C PRO A 234 -2.77 8.99 17.88
N GLU A 235 -3.28 9.99 18.57
CA GLU A 235 -3.47 9.96 20.02
C GLU A 235 -4.62 8.99 20.35
N THR A 236 -4.40 8.09 21.32
CA THR A 236 -5.42 7.12 21.70
C THR A 236 -6.25 7.69 22.84
N THR A 237 -7.42 8.24 22.52
CA THR A 237 -8.34 8.79 23.52
C THR A 237 -8.93 7.67 24.38
N ASN A 238 -9.40 6.59 23.77
CA ASN A 238 -9.99 5.42 24.43
C ASN A 238 -9.54 4.12 23.72
N ASP A 239 -9.81 2.94 24.30
CA ASP A 239 -9.45 1.64 23.71
C ASP A 239 -10.03 1.42 22.29
N THR A 240 -11.13 2.10 21.96
CA THR A 240 -11.83 1.99 20.67
C THR A 240 -11.69 3.21 19.77
N LEU A 241 -11.09 4.31 20.25
CA LEU A 241 -11.04 5.57 19.52
C LEU A 241 -9.64 6.18 19.58
N SER A 242 -9.10 6.49 18.41
CA SER A 242 -7.92 7.33 18.28
C SER A 242 -8.25 8.57 17.47
N THR A 243 -7.65 9.68 17.83
CA THR A 243 -7.85 10.95 17.16
C THR A 243 -6.51 11.52 16.71
N LEU A 244 -6.53 12.25 15.61
CA LEU A 244 -5.41 13.07 15.18
C LEU A 244 -5.96 14.44 14.80
N PHE A 245 -5.45 15.47 15.46
CA PHE A 245 -5.82 16.85 15.20
C PHE A 245 -4.72 17.52 14.38
N ILE A 246 -5.09 18.06 13.22
CA ILE A 246 -4.21 18.81 12.33
C ILE A 246 -4.76 20.23 12.27
N PRO A 247 -4.14 21.20 12.97
CA PRO A 247 -4.49 22.60 12.85
C PRO A 247 -3.95 23.19 11.54
N ASP A 248 -4.56 24.28 11.09
CA ASP A 248 -4.04 25.20 10.06
C ASP A 248 -3.66 24.51 8.73
N LEU A 249 -4.69 24.11 7.99
CA LEU A 249 -4.50 23.43 6.70
C LEU A 249 -4.06 24.41 5.60
N HIS A 250 -2.88 24.21 5.02
CA HIS A 250 -2.37 25.05 3.92
C HIS A 250 -2.45 24.42 2.52
N SER A 251 -2.40 23.10 2.44
CA SER A 251 -2.30 22.39 1.16
C SER A 251 -3.06 21.07 1.18
N SER A 252 -3.54 20.67 0.01
CA SER A 252 -4.23 19.39 -0.16
C SER A 252 -3.25 18.22 0.05
N PHE A 253 -3.71 17.17 0.72
CA PHE A 253 -2.91 15.99 1.01
C PHE A 253 -3.77 14.73 1.00
N THR A 254 -3.11 13.59 0.93
CA THR A 254 -3.76 12.29 1.16
C THR A 254 -3.28 11.69 2.46
N TYR A 255 -4.12 10.89 3.11
CA TYR A 255 -3.75 10.21 4.34
C TYR A 255 -4.21 8.75 4.34
N THR A 256 -3.38 7.88 4.91
CA THR A 256 -3.64 6.44 5.02
C THR A 256 -3.26 5.95 6.41
N LEU A 257 -4.15 5.21 7.06
CA LEU A 257 -3.84 4.52 8.31
C LEU A 257 -3.03 3.27 8.02
N ILE A 258 -1.86 3.15 8.63
CA ILE A 258 -1.00 1.96 8.58
C ILE A 258 -0.88 1.38 9.98
N VAL A 259 -1.20 0.11 10.11
CA VAL A 259 -1.02 -0.68 11.32
C VAL A 259 0.08 -1.69 11.07
N HIS A 260 1.15 -1.62 11.83
CA HIS A 260 2.26 -2.56 11.75
C HIS A 260 2.04 -3.73 12.71
N ARG A 261 2.65 -4.87 12.40
CA ARG A 261 2.57 -6.03 13.29
C ARG A 261 3.25 -5.70 14.63
N PRO A 262 2.67 -6.09 15.77
CA PRO A 262 3.29 -5.91 17.08
C PRO A 262 4.45 -6.89 17.32
N HIS A 263 4.40 -8.10 16.73
CA HIS A 263 5.40 -9.14 16.93
C HIS A 263 5.59 -10.02 15.67
N PRO A 264 6.74 -10.71 15.51
CA PRO A 264 7.04 -11.50 14.31
C PRO A 264 6.14 -12.72 14.09
N PHE A 265 5.50 -13.23 15.14
CA PHE A 265 4.54 -14.35 15.06
C PHE A 265 3.14 -13.98 14.55
N MET A 266 2.96 -12.78 13.96
CA MET A 266 1.73 -12.47 13.22
C MET A 266 1.94 -12.68 11.71
N PRO A 267 0.93 -13.20 11.00
CA PRO A 267 1.04 -13.57 9.59
C PRO A 267 1.17 -12.39 8.62
N TRP A 268 0.87 -11.17 9.06
CA TRP A 268 0.97 -9.96 8.24
C TRP A 268 2.10 -9.04 8.74
N LYS A 269 2.72 -8.28 7.84
CA LYS A 269 3.74 -7.27 8.19
C LYS A 269 3.11 -5.93 8.56
N GLN A 270 2.19 -5.48 7.71
CA GLN A 270 1.41 -4.27 7.89
C GLN A 270 0.05 -4.44 7.24
N LYS A 271 -0.93 -3.67 7.72
CA LYS A 271 -2.24 -3.52 7.09
C LYS A 271 -2.55 -2.03 6.95
N SER A 272 -3.11 -1.65 5.81
CA SER A 272 -3.44 -0.27 5.50
C SER A 272 -4.95 -0.09 5.31
N SER A 273 -5.46 1.09 5.62
CA SER A 273 -6.79 1.52 5.20
C SER A 273 -6.82 1.87 3.72
N GLN A 274 -8.00 2.27 3.22
CA GLN A 274 -8.09 3.06 2.00
C GLN A 274 -7.36 4.39 2.20
N THR A 275 -6.88 4.96 1.10
CA THR A 275 -6.29 6.30 1.07
C THR A 275 -7.41 7.32 0.94
N TYR A 276 -7.42 8.30 1.84
CA TYR A 276 -8.40 9.38 1.84
C TYR A 276 -7.74 10.68 1.38
N THR A 277 -8.51 11.52 0.71
CA THR A 277 -8.04 12.80 0.17
C THR A 277 -8.67 13.97 0.94
N VAL A 278 -7.84 14.89 1.39
CA VAL A 278 -8.24 16.17 1.96
C VAL A 278 -7.93 17.25 0.93
N ASN A 279 -8.98 17.82 0.36
CA ASN A 279 -8.84 18.95 -0.56
C ASN A 279 -8.92 20.25 0.24
N VAL A 280 -7.89 21.07 0.15
CA VAL A 280 -7.84 22.38 0.79
C VAL A 280 -8.11 23.44 -0.26
N MET A 281 -9.26 24.11 -0.16
CA MET A 281 -9.66 25.21 -1.04
C MET A 281 -9.03 26.50 -0.53
N LYS A 282 -8.24 27.13 -1.39
CA LYS A 282 -7.64 28.44 -1.11
C LYS A 282 -8.64 29.54 -1.39
N ARG A 283 -8.67 30.57 -0.55
CA ARG A 283 -9.48 31.76 -0.81
C ARG A 283 -8.83 32.57 -1.94
N PRO A 284 -9.62 33.15 -2.86
CA PRO A 284 -9.10 34.14 -3.80
C PRO A 284 -8.44 35.29 -3.05
N VAL A 285 -7.22 35.63 -3.44
CA VAL A 285 -6.50 36.82 -2.95
C VAL A 285 -6.25 37.73 -4.14
N LEU A 286 -6.55 39.02 -3.98
CA LEU A 286 -6.22 40.04 -4.98
C LEU A 286 -4.70 40.28 -4.98
N GLU A 287 -4.01 39.80 -6.01
CA GLU A 287 -2.55 39.95 -6.16
C GLU A 287 -2.20 41.33 -6.69
N TRP A 288 -3.01 41.84 -7.63
CA TRP A 288 -2.77 43.10 -8.30
C TRP A 288 -4.09 43.71 -8.81
N LEU A 289 -4.16 45.05 -8.78
CA LEU A 289 -5.28 45.84 -9.27
C LEU A 289 -4.79 47.20 -9.74
N GLU A 290 -5.27 47.63 -10.89
CA GLU A 290 -4.98 48.91 -11.51
C GLU A 290 -6.27 49.52 -12.06
N PHE A 291 -6.38 50.83 -11.87
CA PHE A 291 -7.45 51.67 -12.39
C PHE A 291 -6.85 52.63 -13.40
N GLN A 292 -7.48 52.75 -14.55
CA GLN A 292 -7.11 53.69 -15.60
C GLN A 292 -8.30 54.61 -15.88
N VAL A 293 -8.14 55.88 -15.56
CA VAL A 293 -9.14 56.92 -15.81
C VAL A 293 -8.88 57.50 -17.19
N MET A 294 -9.87 57.38 -18.07
CA MET A 294 -9.84 57.96 -19.42
C MET A 294 -10.78 59.16 -19.46
N PRO A 295 -10.23 60.40 -19.44
CA PRO A 295 -11.02 61.62 -19.57
C PRO A 295 -11.80 61.66 -20.90
N PRO A 296 -12.89 62.43 -20.98
CA PRO A 296 -13.58 62.68 -22.24
C PRO A 296 -12.64 63.29 -23.28
N ALA A 297 -12.75 62.85 -24.54
CA ALA A 297 -11.84 63.24 -25.61
C ALA A 297 -11.73 64.76 -25.84
N TYR A 298 -12.79 65.54 -25.55
CA TYR A 298 -12.81 66.99 -25.73
C TYR A 298 -11.89 67.74 -24.75
N THR A 299 -11.55 67.12 -23.61
CA THR A 299 -10.74 67.76 -22.56
C THR A 299 -9.25 67.81 -22.91
N GLY A 300 -8.80 66.96 -23.84
CA GLY A 300 -7.39 66.82 -24.20
C GLY A 300 -6.48 66.32 -23.06
N LEU A 301 -7.05 65.92 -21.92
CA LEU A 301 -6.31 65.44 -20.76
C LEU A 301 -5.74 64.04 -21.03
N GLU A 302 -4.54 63.79 -20.49
CA GLU A 302 -3.94 62.45 -20.50
C GLU A 302 -4.69 61.51 -19.56
N GLN A 303 -4.60 60.22 -19.84
CA GLN A 303 -5.13 59.19 -18.95
C GLN A 303 -4.37 59.17 -17.63
N GLU A 304 -5.08 58.95 -16.53
CA GLU A 304 -4.49 58.81 -15.20
C GLU A 304 -4.52 57.34 -14.76
N ILE A 305 -3.44 56.87 -14.13
CA ILE A 305 -3.35 55.48 -13.65
C ILE A 305 -3.23 55.49 -12.12
N TYR A 306 -4.10 54.74 -11.47
CA TYR A 306 -4.11 54.53 -10.03
C TYR A 306 -3.86 53.06 -9.72
N THR A 307 -2.86 52.79 -8.87
CA THR A 307 -2.57 51.42 -8.41
C THR A 307 -3.45 51.04 -7.23
N GLY A 308 -3.59 49.74 -6.96
CA GLY A 308 -4.41 49.21 -5.87
C GLY A 308 -4.09 49.72 -4.46
N GLY A 309 -2.93 50.38 -4.25
CA GLY A 309 -2.59 51.02 -2.97
C GLY A 309 -3.22 52.40 -2.74
N THR A 310 -3.90 52.98 -3.74
CA THR A 310 -4.51 54.30 -3.61
C THR A 310 -5.88 54.21 -2.95
N ASP A 311 -6.15 55.01 -1.91
CA ASP A 311 -7.45 55.02 -1.21
C ASP A 311 -8.55 55.79 -1.98
N ARG A 312 -8.15 56.83 -2.74
CA ARG A 312 -9.07 57.74 -3.44
C ARG A 312 -8.69 57.93 -4.90
N ILE A 313 -9.69 57.82 -5.78
CA ILE A 313 -9.56 57.98 -7.23
C ILE A 313 -10.36 59.21 -7.63
N HIS A 314 -9.68 60.19 -8.23
CA HIS A 314 -10.30 61.42 -8.72
C HIS A 314 -10.70 61.23 -10.18
N ILE A 315 -11.93 61.58 -10.52
CA ILE A 315 -12.49 61.32 -11.85
C ILE A 315 -13.30 62.53 -12.32
N LEU A 316 -12.95 63.09 -13.48
CA LEU A 316 -13.77 64.11 -14.14
C LEU A 316 -15.08 63.48 -14.61
N GLN A 317 -16.21 64.16 -14.37
CA GLN A 317 -17.51 63.70 -14.82
C GLN A 317 -17.49 63.41 -16.33
N GLY A 318 -18.03 62.25 -16.71
CA GLY A 318 -18.02 61.82 -18.11
C GLY A 318 -16.86 60.90 -18.49
N SER A 319 -15.81 60.79 -17.66
CA SER A 319 -14.68 59.88 -17.86
C SER A 319 -15.07 58.40 -17.73
N ILE A 320 -14.30 57.52 -18.35
CA ILE A 320 -14.43 56.06 -18.23
C ILE A 320 -13.35 55.55 -17.26
N LEU A 321 -13.76 54.75 -16.27
CA LEU A 321 -12.88 54.06 -15.34
C LEU A 321 -12.69 52.62 -15.79
N ASN A 322 -11.53 52.30 -16.35
CA ASN A 322 -11.14 50.93 -16.64
C ASN A 322 -10.48 50.31 -15.41
N MET A 323 -10.82 49.06 -15.14
CA MET A 323 -10.29 48.27 -14.04
C MET A 323 -9.65 47.02 -14.63
N THR A 324 -8.43 46.73 -14.19
CA THR A 324 -7.74 45.48 -14.53
C THR A 324 -7.07 44.91 -13.30
N GLY A 325 -7.14 43.60 -13.12
CA GLY A 325 -6.59 42.97 -11.93
C GLY A 325 -6.28 41.49 -12.10
N ARG A 326 -5.67 40.92 -11.06
CA ARG A 326 -5.27 39.51 -11.00
C ARG A 326 -5.55 38.92 -9.62
N LEU A 327 -6.07 37.70 -9.60
CA LEU A 327 -6.36 36.90 -8.40
C LEU A 327 -5.43 35.68 -8.32
N SER A 328 -5.19 35.20 -7.09
CA SER A 328 -4.35 34.02 -6.82
C SER A 328 -4.91 32.70 -7.37
N CYS A 329 -6.22 32.65 -7.64
CA CYS A 329 -6.91 31.53 -8.26
C CYS A 329 -7.88 32.02 -9.36
N PRO A 330 -8.28 31.16 -10.31
CA PRO A 330 -9.18 31.56 -11.39
C PRO A 330 -10.54 32.00 -10.83
N PRO A 331 -11.00 33.23 -11.09
CA PRO A 331 -12.31 33.67 -10.63
C PRO A 331 -13.44 33.06 -11.45
N GLY A 332 -14.49 32.61 -10.78
CA GLY A 332 -15.78 32.31 -11.39
C GLY A 332 -16.63 33.58 -11.56
N GLU A 333 -16.50 34.53 -10.63
CA GLU A 333 -17.27 35.78 -10.63
C GLU A 333 -16.41 36.90 -10.03
N VAL A 334 -16.32 38.05 -10.73
CA VAL A 334 -15.76 39.29 -10.17
C VAL A 334 -16.73 40.42 -10.46
N THR A 335 -17.04 41.23 -9.45
CA THR A 335 -18.07 42.25 -9.54
C THR A 335 -17.56 43.55 -8.94
N ALA A 336 -17.95 44.65 -9.57
CA ALA A 336 -17.65 45.99 -9.10
C ALA A 336 -18.96 46.76 -8.89
N ARG A 337 -19.12 47.34 -7.69
CA ARG A 337 -20.33 48.05 -7.30
C ARG A 337 -20.01 49.46 -6.84
N LEU A 338 -20.69 50.46 -7.39
CA LEU A 338 -20.63 51.87 -7.00
C LEU A 338 -22.05 52.39 -6.75
N GLY A 339 -22.44 52.49 -5.47
CA GLY A 339 -23.83 52.78 -5.10
C GLY A 339 -24.78 51.70 -5.60
N GLU A 340 -25.76 52.09 -6.43
CA GLU A 340 -26.73 51.22 -7.10
C GLU A 340 -26.21 50.65 -8.44
N HIS A 341 -25.11 51.19 -8.98
CA HIS A 341 -24.53 50.68 -10.22
C HIS A 341 -23.70 49.43 -9.93
N TYR A 342 -24.03 48.35 -10.61
CA TYR A 342 -23.38 47.05 -10.47
C TYR A 342 -22.92 46.57 -11.85
N ILE A 343 -21.66 46.17 -11.95
CA ILE A 343 -21.11 45.56 -13.16
C ILE A 343 -20.39 44.27 -12.83
N GLN A 344 -20.61 43.27 -13.69
CA GLN A 344 -19.81 42.05 -13.70
C GLN A 344 -18.58 42.28 -14.58
N LEU A 345 -17.40 42.00 -14.04
CA LEU A 345 -16.14 42.14 -14.77
C LEU A 345 -15.88 40.87 -15.58
N ASP A 346 -15.26 41.03 -16.75
CA ASP A 346 -14.84 39.94 -17.60
C ASP A 346 -13.65 39.22 -16.97
N THR A 347 -13.73 37.89 -16.87
CA THR A 347 -12.67 37.06 -16.27
C THR A 347 -12.01 36.16 -17.31
N ARG A 348 -10.68 36.05 -17.25
CA ARG A 348 -9.89 35.13 -18.07
C ARG A 348 -8.68 34.62 -17.31
N ASN A 349 -8.55 33.30 -17.16
CA ASN A 349 -7.51 32.66 -16.36
C ASN A 349 -7.51 33.22 -14.92
N HIS A 350 -6.43 33.91 -14.52
CA HIS A 350 -6.31 34.58 -13.23
C HIS A 350 -6.63 36.07 -13.28
N HIS A 351 -6.96 36.61 -14.45
CA HIS A 351 -7.14 38.04 -14.68
C HIS A 351 -8.62 38.42 -14.77
N PHE A 352 -8.93 39.65 -14.40
CA PHE A 352 -10.22 40.26 -14.64
C PHE A 352 -10.07 41.67 -15.18
N GLN A 353 -11.06 42.12 -15.96
CA GLN A 353 -11.11 43.46 -16.50
C GLN A 353 -12.54 43.96 -16.68
N GLY A 354 -12.74 45.27 -16.67
CA GLY A 354 -14.01 45.86 -17.07
C GLY A 354 -13.97 47.38 -16.98
N ALA A 355 -15.05 48.00 -17.42
CA ALA A 355 -15.16 49.45 -17.46
C ALA A 355 -16.44 49.91 -16.75
N LEU A 356 -16.33 50.98 -15.98
CA LEU A 356 -17.44 51.67 -15.34
C LEU A 356 -17.41 53.14 -15.74
N LYS A 357 -18.57 53.76 -15.96
CA LYS A 357 -18.70 55.21 -16.09
C LYS A 357 -19.33 55.76 -14.79
N PRO A 358 -18.54 56.31 -13.86
CA PRO A 358 -19.08 56.81 -12.59
C PRO A 358 -20.03 57.98 -12.84
N GLY A 359 -21.27 57.87 -12.35
CA GLY A 359 -22.27 58.94 -12.40
C GLY A 359 -22.32 59.80 -11.13
N GLN A 360 -21.70 59.34 -10.04
CA GLN A 360 -21.68 60.01 -8.75
C GLN A 360 -20.45 59.59 -7.93
N SER A 361 -20.05 60.44 -6.99
CA SER A 361 -19.05 60.10 -5.96
C SER A 361 -19.58 58.99 -5.04
N GLY A 362 -18.68 58.14 -4.53
CA GLY A 362 -19.06 57.06 -3.62
C GLY A 362 -17.99 56.00 -3.43
N THR A 363 -18.34 54.93 -2.70
CA THR A 363 -17.42 53.81 -2.46
C THR A 363 -17.62 52.75 -3.53
N LEU A 364 -16.56 52.50 -4.30
CA LEU A 364 -16.44 51.37 -5.20
C LEU A 364 -16.03 50.13 -4.38
N ILE A 365 -16.83 49.06 -4.47
CA ILE A 365 -16.58 47.80 -3.79
C ILE A 365 -16.34 46.72 -4.86
N ILE A 366 -15.20 46.06 -4.78
CA ILE A 366 -14.84 44.93 -5.64
C ILE A 366 -14.94 43.64 -4.83
N THR A 367 -15.75 42.70 -5.31
CA THR A 367 -15.88 41.37 -4.72
C THR A 367 -15.54 40.31 -5.76
N ALA A 368 -15.00 39.18 -5.32
CA ALA A 368 -14.61 38.08 -6.18
C ALA A 368 -14.96 36.73 -5.54
N LYS A 369 -15.30 35.76 -6.38
CA LYS A 369 -15.44 34.35 -6.02
C LYS A 369 -14.64 33.48 -6.99
N ASP A 370 -14.04 32.40 -6.49
CA ASP A 370 -13.43 31.38 -7.35
C ASP A 370 -14.49 30.60 -8.15
N THR A 371 -14.04 29.68 -9.00
CA THR A 371 -14.92 28.77 -9.77
C THR A 371 -15.75 27.83 -8.90
N ASN A 372 -15.40 27.66 -7.62
CA ASN A 372 -16.11 26.82 -6.66
C ASN A 372 -17.09 27.62 -5.79
N GLY A 373 -17.19 28.95 -6.00
CA GLY A 373 -18.05 29.85 -5.24
C GLY A 373 -17.45 30.36 -3.93
N THR A 374 -16.18 30.07 -3.63
CA THR A 374 -15.46 30.59 -2.46
C THR A 374 -15.19 32.07 -2.64
N ALA A 375 -15.75 32.90 -1.76
CA ALA A 375 -15.51 34.35 -1.77
C ALA A 375 -14.10 34.70 -1.29
N MET A 376 -13.56 35.79 -1.83
CA MET A 376 -12.41 36.49 -1.25
C MET A 376 -12.70 36.84 0.21
N GLU A 377 -11.67 36.76 1.07
CA GLU A 377 -11.84 36.97 2.52
C GLU A 377 -12.27 38.39 2.87
N ASN A 378 -11.73 39.39 2.18
CA ASN A 378 -12.03 40.79 2.40
C ASN A 378 -12.38 41.48 1.09
N ASP A 379 -13.54 42.14 1.06
CA ASP A 379 -13.92 43.03 -0.04
C ASP A 379 -12.95 44.21 -0.14
N VAL A 380 -12.56 44.55 -1.36
CA VAL A 380 -11.66 45.69 -1.61
C VAL A 380 -12.49 46.94 -1.88
N ARG A 381 -12.15 48.05 -1.23
CA ARG A 381 -12.92 49.29 -1.25
C ARG A 381 -12.06 50.47 -1.69
N TYR A 382 -12.60 51.29 -2.57
CA TYR A 382 -11.96 52.51 -3.09
C TYR A 382 -12.94 53.68 -3.05
N HIS A 383 -12.47 54.88 -2.73
CA HIS A 383 -13.30 56.06 -2.75
C HIS A 383 -13.21 56.77 -4.10
N ILE A 384 -14.32 56.83 -4.84
CA ILE A 384 -14.44 57.58 -6.08
C ILE A 384 -14.90 59.00 -5.77
N SER A 385 -14.10 59.98 -6.15
CA SER A 385 -14.42 61.40 -6.06
C SER A 385 -14.63 61.97 -7.45
N LEU A 386 -15.89 62.19 -7.81
CA LEU A 386 -16.29 62.83 -9.05
C LEU A 386 -16.19 64.35 -8.91
N PHE A 387 -15.58 65.03 -9.88
CA PHE A 387 -15.67 66.49 -10.03
C PHE A 387 -16.41 66.82 -11.32
N GLU A 388 -17.32 67.79 -11.23
CA GLU A 388 -18.19 68.20 -12.34
C GLU A 388 -17.44 69.12 -13.31
N ASP A 389 -17.77 69.00 -14.59
CA ASP A 389 -17.32 69.87 -15.67
C ASP A 389 -18.14 71.17 -15.66
N GLU A 390 -17.51 72.33 -15.78
CA GLU A 390 -18.24 73.59 -15.80
C GLU A 390 -18.90 73.78 -17.18
N LYS A 391 -20.14 74.30 -17.20
CA LYS A 391 -20.81 74.57 -18.48
C LYS A 391 -20.25 75.86 -19.09
N PRO A 392 -20.14 75.95 -20.43
CA PRO A 392 -19.72 77.17 -21.09
C PRO A 392 -20.67 78.31 -20.74
N VAL A 393 -20.09 79.45 -20.38
CA VAL A 393 -20.82 80.68 -20.05
C VAL A 393 -20.75 81.61 -21.25
N LEU A 394 -21.92 81.97 -21.78
CA LEU A 394 -22.07 82.98 -22.81
C LEU A 394 -22.77 84.22 -22.23
N LYS A 395 -22.18 85.39 -22.44
CA LYS A 395 -22.76 86.69 -22.11
C LYS A 395 -22.64 87.62 -23.31
N VAL A 396 -23.76 88.17 -23.75
CA VAL A 396 -23.76 89.25 -24.73
C VAL A 396 -23.47 90.56 -23.99
N LEU A 397 -22.40 91.25 -24.39
CA LEU A 397 -21.98 92.55 -23.85
C LEU A 397 -22.54 93.70 -24.70
N ALA A 398 -22.67 93.49 -26.01
CA ALA A 398 -23.30 94.41 -26.96
C ALA A 398 -23.97 93.62 -28.10
N PRO A 399 -25.06 94.13 -28.71
CA PRO A 399 -25.74 95.38 -28.38
C PRO A 399 -26.52 95.28 -27.06
N GLU A 400 -26.87 96.43 -26.47
CA GLU A 400 -27.89 96.50 -25.43
C GLU A 400 -29.28 96.13 -26.00
N ASP A 401 -30.23 95.78 -25.14
CA ASP A 401 -31.58 95.33 -25.56
C ASP A 401 -32.28 96.35 -26.49
N ASP A 402 -32.03 97.65 -26.28
CA ASP A 402 -32.53 98.75 -27.09
C ASP A 402 -31.41 99.40 -27.92
N LEU A 403 -31.29 99.01 -29.20
CA LEU A 403 -30.29 99.55 -30.12
C LEU A 403 -30.93 100.50 -31.16
N LEU A 404 -30.43 101.74 -31.22
CA LEU A 404 -30.72 102.65 -32.34
C LEU A 404 -29.79 102.32 -33.52
N LEU A 405 -30.37 101.85 -34.62
CA LEU A 405 -29.64 101.57 -35.86
C LEU A 405 -29.17 102.87 -36.52
N ASN A 406 -27.89 102.91 -36.88
CA ASN A 406 -27.33 103.98 -37.71
C ASN A 406 -27.58 103.71 -39.20
N GLU A 407 -27.28 104.70 -40.06
CA GLU A 407 -27.48 104.62 -41.52
C GLU A 407 -26.73 103.45 -42.18
N ASN A 408 -25.70 102.91 -41.51
CA ASN A 408 -24.91 101.78 -42.00
C ASN A 408 -25.54 100.42 -41.69
N MET A 409 -26.63 100.36 -40.91
CA MET A 409 -27.39 99.14 -40.58
C MET A 409 -26.53 97.99 -40.02
N ASN A 410 -25.44 98.32 -39.33
CA ASN A 410 -24.54 97.35 -38.70
C ASN A 410 -24.83 97.24 -37.20
N ILE A 411 -25.01 96.00 -36.73
CA ILE A 411 -25.16 95.68 -35.31
C ILE A 411 -23.84 95.06 -34.83
N PRO A 412 -23.02 95.80 -34.05
CA PRO A 412 -21.82 95.22 -33.47
C PRO A 412 -22.20 94.24 -32.36
N TRP A 413 -21.68 93.01 -32.45
CA TRP A 413 -21.84 91.99 -31.42
C TRP A 413 -20.55 91.88 -30.62
N GLU A 414 -20.64 92.15 -29.33
CA GLU A 414 -19.58 91.83 -28.39
C GLU A 414 -20.09 90.74 -27.46
N VAL A 415 -19.42 89.60 -27.45
CA VAL A 415 -19.82 88.45 -26.65
C VAL A 415 -18.63 87.99 -25.83
N PHE A 416 -18.85 87.81 -24.54
CA PHE A 416 -17.94 87.09 -23.67
C PHE A 416 -18.36 85.62 -23.65
N ILE A 417 -17.44 84.74 -24.03
CA ILE A 417 -17.62 83.29 -23.91
C ILE A 417 -16.46 82.75 -23.09
N GLY A 418 -16.76 82.01 -22.03
CA GLY A 418 -15.77 81.38 -21.18
C GLY A 418 -16.13 79.92 -20.94
N ASP A 419 -15.12 79.06 -20.94
CA ASP A 419 -15.21 77.62 -20.68
C ASP A 419 -13.84 77.16 -20.14
N ASP A 420 -13.82 76.13 -19.31
CA ASP A 420 -12.62 75.57 -18.67
C ASP A 420 -11.82 74.66 -19.62
N PHE A 421 -12.46 74.04 -20.60
CA PHE A 421 -11.81 73.22 -21.64
C PHE A 421 -11.85 73.85 -23.05
N GLY A 422 -12.51 75.00 -23.19
CA GLY A 422 -12.53 75.84 -24.39
C GLY A 422 -13.76 75.63 -25.26
N ILE A 423 -13.88 76.44 -26.32
CA ILE A 423 -15.08 76.50 -27.16
C ILE A 423 -14.79 75.90 -28.52
N ALA A 424 -15.50 74.81 -28.86
CA ALA A 424 -15.31 74.12 -30.15
C ALA A 424 -15.91 74.88 -31.34
N SER A 425 -17.09 75.48 -31.17
CA SER A 425 -17.77 76.25 -32.20
C SER A 425 -18.71 77.29 -31.60
N PHE A 426 -18.80 78.45 -32.23
CA PHE A 426 -19.78 79.49 -31.92
C PHE A 426 -20.51 79.88 -33.21
N SER A 427 -21.84 79.89 -33.17
CA SER A 427 -22.68 80.29 -34.31
C SER A 427 -23.79 81.21 -33.84
N LEU A 428 -24.02 82.28 -34.61
CA LEU A 428 -25.17 83.16 -34.45
C LEU A 428 -26.24 82.74 -35.45
N GLU A 429 -27.41 82.33 -34.97
CA GLU A 429 -28.56 82.01 -35.80
C GLU A 429 -29.65 83.07 -35.62
N THR A 430 -30.09 83.68 -36.72
CA THR A 430 -31.23 84.59 -36.71
C THR A 430 -32.51 83.82 -36.99
N ARG A 431 -33.53 83.95 -36.14
CA ARG A 431 -34.88 83.51 -36.47
C ARG A 431 -35.63 84.67 -37.10
N ALA A 432 -36.15 84.46 -38.32
CA ALA A 432 -36.98 85.40 -39.06
C ALA A 432 -38.41 85.44 -38.54
#